data_AF-A0A8T3U6Z9-F1
#
_entry.id   AF-A0A8T3U6Z9-F1
#
_cell.length_a   1.000
_cell.length_b   1.000
_cell.length_c   1.000
_cell.angle_alpha   90.00
_cell.angle_beta   90.00
_cell.angle_gamma   90.00
#
_symmetry.space_group_name_H-M   'P 1'
#
loop_
_entity.id
_entity.type
_entity.pdbx_description
1 polymer ?
#
loop_
_entity_poly.entity_id
_entity_poly.type
_entity_poly.pdbx_seq_one_letter_code
_entity_poly.pdbx_strand_id
1 'polypeptide(L)'
;MKTAEEMLKWFKIVRKINRSQLSDTLSKGLFEQIEEGLDTEEKIHIAFIGSEGEKSTFWYMPWDFYGKLSAIAITDKGILVATKVGLLFPRKKVKTIKLEYLNDISKEDRLIFSTINIDTIKETINITLRKQDTKELFTLLRKKIMEIKEKTDSENTSERVMIMKEYNQNNSNN
;
A
#
# COMPACT_ATOMS: atom_id res chain seq x y z
N MET A 1 -5.50 9.88 6.54
CA MET A 1 -5.85 9.01 7.68
C MET A 1 -4.59 8.83 8.51
N LYS A 2 -4.72 8.73 9.82
CA LYS A 2 -3.61 8.48 10.75
C LYS A 2 -3.89 7.31 11.69
N THR A 3 -5.16 7.06 12.03
CA THR A 3 -5.51 6.01 12.99
C THR A 3 -6.07 4.75 12.33
N ALA A 4 -5.95 3.61 13.01
CA ALA A 4 -6.54 2.34 12.58
C ALA A 4 -8.06 2.41 12.42
N GLU A 5 -8.72 3.24 13.23
CA GLU A 5 -10.16 3.47 13.11
C GLU A 5 -10.51 4.23 11.85
N GLU A 6 -9.75 5.27 11.50
CA GLU A 6 -9.92 6.00 10.25
C GLU A 6 -9.67 5.09 9.04
N MET A 7 -8.60 4.29 9.09
CA MET A 7 -8.29 3.30 8.05
C MET A 7 -9.43 2.29 7.87
N LEU A 8 -9.94 1.73 8.95
CA LEU A 8 -11.04 0.77 8.90
C LEU A 8 -12.32 1.41 8.37
N LYS A 9 -12.66 2.62 8.85
CA LYS A 9 -13.85 3.35 8.40
C LYS A 9 -13.77 3.64 6.90
N TRP A 10 -12.62 4.11 6.42
CA TRP A 10 -12.39 4.36 5.01
C TRP A 10 -12.48 3.07 4.19
N PHE A 11 -11.82 1.99 4.64
CA PHE A 11 -11.83 0.71 3.95
C PHE A 11 -13.25 0.13 3.83
N LYS A 12 -14.08 0.31 4.87
CA LYS A 12 -15.50 -0.07 4.85
C LYS A 12 -16.32 0.68 3.80
N ILE A 13 -16.00 1.95 3.55
CA ILE A 13 -16.67 2.77 2.53
C ILE A 13 -16.28 2.34 1.12
N VAL A 14 -14.99 2.02 0.92
CA VAL A 14 -14.45 1.69 -0.41
C VAL A 14 -14.73 0.25 -0.83
N ARG A 15 -14.73 -0.70 0.12
CA ARG A 15 -15.06 -2.10 -0.19
C ARG A 15 -16.51 -2.23 -0.61
N LYS A 16 -16.78 -3.02 -1.65
CA LYS A 16 -18.15 -3.29 -2.14
C LYS A 16 -18.82 -4.40 -1.35
N ILE A 17 -18.04 -5.30 -0.77
CA ILE A 17 -18.58 -6.46 -0.09
C ILE A 17 -18.52 -6.28 1.42
N ASN A 18 -19.69 -6.41 2.05
CA ASN A 18 -19.80 -6.43 3.50
C ASN A 18 -19.07 -7.65 4.08
N ARG A 19 -18.29 -7.40 5.14
CA ARG A 19 -17.59 -8.43 5.90
C ARG A 19 -18.20 -8.53 7.30
N SER A 20 -17.99 -9.66 7.97
CA SER A 20 -18.45 -9.88 9.34
C SER A 20 -17.72 -8.96 10.34
N GLN A 21 -18.32 -8.75 11.51
CA GLN A 21 -17.69 -7.99 12.59
C GLN A 21 -16.35 -8.61 13.02
N LEU A 22 -16.24 -9.94 13.06
CA LEU A 22 -14.98 -10.63 13.35
C LEU A 22 -13.88 -10.28 12.33
N SER A 23 -14.22 -10.22 11.05
CA SER A 23 -13.29 -9.80 10.01
C SER A 23 -12.87 -8.33 10.17
N ASP A 24 -13.77 -7.47 10.63
CA ASP A 24 -13.47 -6.06 10.87
C ASP A 24 -12.53 -5.89 12.08
N THR A 25 -12.72 -6.65 13.16
CA THR A 25 -11.80 -6.66 14.31
C THR A 25 -10.40 -7.12 13.91
N LEU A 26 -10.29 -8.18 13.11
CA LEU A 26 -9.00 -8.63 12.57
C LEU A 26 -8.35 -7.58 11.66
N SER A 27 -9.16 -6.87 10.86
CA SER A 27 -8.69 -5.79 10.00
C SER A 27 -8.16 -4.62 10.84
N LYS A 28 -8.88 -4.25 11.92
CA LYS A 28 -8.44 -3.19 12.84
C LYS A 28 -7.08 -3.51 13.45
N GLY A 29 -6.89 -4.73 13.97
CA GLY A 29 -5.62 -5.14 14.58
C GLY A 29 -4.43 -5.19 13.61
N LEU A 30 -4.67 -5.27 12.30
CA LEU A 30 -3.62 -5.10 11.28
C LEU A 30 -3.36 -3.61 10.99
N PHE A 31 -4.40 -2.77 10.96
CA PHE A 31 -4.24 -1.33 10.81
C PHE A 31 -3.56 -0.68 12.03
N GLU A 32 -3.79 -1.20 13.24
CA GLU A 32 -3.08 -0.77 14.45
C GLU A 32 -1.56 -0.98 14.31
N GLN A 33 -1.13 -2.05 13.63
CA GLN A 33 0.30 -2.25 13.35
C GLN A 33 0.86 -1.23 12.35
N ILE A 34 0.05 -0.82 11.37
CA ILE A 34 0.43 0.26 10.45
C ILE A 34 0.51 1.59 11.20
N GLU A 35 -0.46 1.88 12.07
CA GLU A 35 -0.49 3.09 12.91
C GLU A 35 0.73 3.16 13.85
N GLU A 36 1.09 2.05 14.51
CA GLU A 36 2.29 1.95 15.36
C GLU A 36 3.60 2.23 14.58
N GLY A 37 3.62 1.93 13.27
CA GLY A 37 4.79 2.12 12.40
C GLY A 37 4.78 3.40 11.58
N LEU A 38 3.74 4.24 11.73
CA LEU A 38 3.58 5.48 10.96
C LEU A 38 4.43 6.59 11.56
N ASP A 39 5.16 7.33 10.72
CA ASP A 39 5.84 8.54 11.19
C ASP A 39 4.80 9.62 11.57
N THR A 40 5.12 10.41 12.59
CA THR A 40 4.25 11.45 13.18
C THR A 40 3.64 12.40 12.14
N GLU A 41 4.39 12.76 11.09
CA GLU A 41 3.95 13.65 10.01
C GLU A 41 3.36 12.91 8.79
N GLU A 42 3.57 11.60 8.69
CA GLU A 42 3.16 10.79 7.54
C GLU A 42 1.63 10.64 7.49
N LYS A 43 1.07 10.68 6.28
CA LYS A 43 -0.38 10.64 6.06
C LYS A 43 -0.76 9.49 5.16
N ILE A 44 -1.67 8.65 5.64
CA ILE A 44 -2.21 7.54 4.87
C ILE A 44 -3.31 8.04 3.93
N HIS A 45 -3.19 7.71 2.65
CA HIS A 45 -4.14 8.06 1.59
C HIS A 45 -5.07 6.90 1.23
N ILE A 46 -4.56 5.67 1.24
CA ILE A 46 -5.30 4.45 0.91
C ILE A 46 -4.94 3.40 1.95
N ALA A 47 -5.94 2.65 2.44
CA ALA A 47 -5.72 1.52 3.35
C ALA A 47 -6.68 0.37 3.03
N PHE A 48 -6.17 -0.85 2.86
CA PHE A 48 -7.00 -2.01 2.56
C PHE A 48 -6.42 -3.32 3.10
N ILE A 49 -7.28 -4.35 3.14
CA ILE A 49 -6.95 -5.69 3.62
C ILE A 49 -7.11 -6.71 2.50
N GLY A 50 -6.06 -7.47 2.25
CA GLY A 50 -6.06 -8.59 1.30
C GLY A 50 -5.22 -9.76 1.80
N SER A 51 -5.05 -10.75 0.92
CA SER A 51 -4.16 -11.87 1.18
C SER A 51 -2.83 -11.71 0.44
N GLU A 52 -1.73 -11.67 1.20
CA GLU A 52 -0.38 -11.61 0.67
C GLU A 52 0.14 -13.01 0.32
N GLY A 53 0.68 -13.16 -0.89
CA GLY A 53 1.41 -14.37 -1.29
C GLY A 53 0.53 -15.58 -1.56
N GLU A 54 -0.75 -15.38 -1.88
CA GLU A 54 -1.67 -16.44 -2.31
C GLU A 54 -1.10 -17.17 -3.55
N LYS A 55 -0.74 -18.45 -3.38
CA LYS A 55 -0.25 -19.29 -4.48
C LYS A 55 -1.41 -20.10 -5.05
N SER A 56 -1.97 -19.60 -6.14
CA SER A 56 -3.20 -20.16 -6.70
C SER A 56 -2.90 -21.29 -7.67
N THR A 57 -2.51 -22.42 -7.11
CA THR A 57 -2.54 -23.69 -7.82
C THR A 57 -3.19 -24.71 -6.90
N PHE A 58 -4.14 -25.47 -7.43
CA PHE A 58 -4.93 -26.48 -6.71
C PHE A 58 -4.04 -27.60 -6.10
N TRP A 59 -2.75 -27.59 -6.42
CA TRP A 59 -1.70 -28.51 -5.97
C TRP A 59 -1.02 -28.09 -4.67
N TYR A 60 -1.33 -26.92 -4.10
CA TYR A 60 -0.78 -26.47 -2.82
C TYR A 60 -1.71 -26.78 -1.65
N MET A 61 -1.13 -26.93 -0.45
CA MET A 61 -1.89 -27.19 0.79
C MET A 61 -2.95 -26.10 1.05
N PRO A 62 -4.10 -26.43 1.69
CA PRO A 62 -5.20 -25.48 1.91
C PRO A 62 -4.79 -24.19 2.67
N TRP A 63 -3.78 -24.27 3.53
CA TRP A 63 -3.26 -23.13 4.29
C TRP A 63 -2.36 -22.21 3.46
N ASP A 64 -1.74 -22.68 2.37
CA ASP A 64 -1.00 -21.86 1.41
C ASP A 64 -1.91 -21.30 0.31
N PHE A 65 -3.06 -21.94 0.10
CA PHE A 65 -4.08 -21.52 -0.86
C PHE A 65 -4.72 -20.17 -0.53
N TYR A 66 -4.76 -19.77 0.74
CA TYR A 66 -5.40 -18.53 1.17
C TYR A 66 -4.44 -17.39 1.49
N GLY A 67 -3.12 -17.59 1.34
CA GLY A 67 -2.07 -16.60 1.66
C GLY A 67 -2.13 -16.04 3.09
N LYS A 68 -1.38 -14.97 3.36
CA LYS A 68 -1.32 -14.33 4.69
C LYS A 68 -2.19 -13.08 4.73
N LEU A 69 -3.10 -13.00 5.70
CA LEU A 69 -3.92 -11.80 5.89
C LEU A 69 -3.01 -10.60 6.20
N SER A 70 -3.10 -9.59 5.34
CA SER A 70 -2.21 -8.43 5.36
C SER A 70 -2.99 -7.14 5.16
N ALA A 71 -2.58 -6.10 5.88
CA ALA A 71 -2.97 -4.73 5.64
C ALA A 71 -1.92 -4.02 4.80
N ILE A 72 -2.41 -3.21 3.86
CA ILE A 72 -1.59 -2.38 2.98
C ILE A 72 -2.07 -0.96 3.18
N ALA A 73 -1.14 -0.04 3.40
CA ALA A 73 -1.38 1.38 3.43
C ALA A 73 -0.44 2.10 2.46
N ILE A 74 -0.99 3.01 1.67
CA ILE A 74 -0.24 3.94 0.83
C ILE A 74 -0.24 5.30 1.51
N THR A 75 0.95 5.84 1.71
CA THR A 75 1.19 7.14 2.33
C THR A 75 1.82 8.11 1.35
N ASP A 76 2.06 9.33 1.81
CA ASP A 76 2.87 10.32 1.10
C ASP A 76 4.36 9.96 1.06
N LYS A 77 4.85 9.10 1.97
CA LYS A 77 6.26 8.67 2.01
C LYS A 77 6.51 7.29 1.38
N GLY A 78 5.50 6.41 1.33
CA GLY A 78 5.70 5.05 0.88
C GLY A 78 4.51 4.11 1.01
N ILE A 79 4.82 2.83 1.05
CA ILE A 79 3.87 1.73 1.18
C ILE A 79 4.22 0.96 2.45
N LEU A 80 3.26 0.85 3.35
CA LEU A 80 3.36 0.08 4.59
C LEU A 80 2.56 -1.21 4.41
N VAL A 81 3.18 -2.34 4.73
CA VAL A 81 2.55 -3.67 4.68
C VAL A 81 2.68 -4.31 6.05
N ALA A 82 1.55 -4.51 6.72
CA ALA A 82 1.47 -5.23 7.98
C ALA A 82 0.89 -6.62 7.74
N THR A 83 1.66 -7.66 8.03
CA THR A 83 1.27 -9.05 7.79
C THR A 83 1.16 -9.79 9.11
N LYS A 84 0.04 -10.49 9.34
CA LYS A 84 -0.08 -11.38 10.50
C LYS A 84 0.60 -12.72 10.18
N VAL A 85 1.68 -13.03 10.89
CA VAL A 85 2.43 -14.28 10.71
C VAL A 85 2.26 -15.18 11.94
N GLY A 86 1.73 -16.39 11.74
CA GLY A 86 1.59 -17.41 12.79
C GLY A 86 0.22 -17.44 13.46
N LEU A 87 -0.29 -18.67 13.69
CA LEU A 87 -1.61 -18.91 14.30
C LEU A 87 -1.56 -18.88 15.84
N LEU A 88 -0.53 -19.50 16.43
CA LEU A 88 -0.35 -19.65 17.89
C LEU A 88 0.49 -18.54 18.52
N PHE A 89 1.45 -17.97 17.77
CA PHE A 89 2.31 -16.86 18.22
C PHE A 89 2.39 -15.80 17.12
N PRO A 90 1.38 -14.92 17.02
CA PRO A 90 1.33 -13.93 15.96
C PRO A 90 2.52 -12.97 16.09
N ARG A 91 3.44 -13.03 15.12
CA ARG A 91 4.51 -12.05 14.98
C ARG A 91 3.99 -10.90 14.10
N LYS A 92 4.05 -9.69 14.65
CA LYS A 92 3.82 -8.45 13.89
C LYS A 92 5.01 -8.23 12.96
N LYS A 93 4.76 -8.17 11.66
CA LYS A 93 5.77 -7.76 10.68
C LYS A 93 5.22 -6.60 9.88
N VAL A 94 5.77 -5.41 10.13
CA VAL A 94 5.52 -4.22 9.31
C VAL A 94 6.71 -4.05 8.39
N LYS A 95 6.42 -3.86 7.11
CA LYS A 95 7.41 -3.61 6.08
C LYS A 95 7.10 -2.26 5.44
N THR A 96 8.10 -1.41 5.35
CA THR A 96 8.01 -0.10 4.72
C THR A 96 8.78 -0.11 3.41
N ILE A 97 8.12 0.30 2.34
CA ILE A 97 8.71 0.46 1.01
C ILE A 97 8.64 1.94 0.68
N LYS A 98 9.78 2.57 0.45
CA LYS A 98 9.80 3.95 -0.04
C LYS A 98 9.18 4.03 -1.43
N LEU A 99 8.41 5.08 -1.68
CA LEU A 99 7.73 5.23 -2.95
C LEU A 99 8.69 5.35 -4.14
N GLU A 100 9.89 5.90 -3.92
CA GLU A 100 10.97 5.96 -4.92
C GLU A 100 11.42 4.59 -5.43
N TYR A 101 11.17 3.52 -4.66
CA TYR A 101 11.48 2.15 -5.06
C TYR A 101 10.30 1.45 -5.74
N LEU A 102 9.16 2.13 -5.92
CA LEU A 102 8.00 1.58 -6.63
C LEU A 102 8.24 1.65 -8.14
N ASN A 103 8.35 0.49 -8.77
CA ASN A 103 8.52 0.36 -10.21
C ASN A 103 7.17 0.43 -10.93
N ASP A 104 6.29 -0.54 -10.67
CA ASP A 104 4.99 -0.67 -11.33
C ASP A 104 3.90 -1.18 -10.36
N ILE A 105 2.64 -0.91 -10.72
CA ILE A 105 1.48 -1.54 -10.09
C ILE A 105 0.57 -2.12 -11.18
N SER A 106 0.39 -3.43 -11.13
CA SER A 106 -0.43 -4.17 -12.08
C SER A 106 -1.56 -4.94 -11.37
N LYS A 107 -2.53 -5.39 -12.16
CA LYS A 107 -3.67 -6.19 -11.66
C LYS A 107 -3.91 -7.38 -12.57
N GLU A 108 -3.96 -8.55 -11.98
CA GLU A 108 -4.34 -9.80 -12.64
C GLU A 108 -5.76 -10.20 -12.21
N ASP A 109 -6.67 -10.35 -13.17
CA ASP A 109 -8.03 -10.79 -12.90
C ASP A 109 -8.19 -12.30 -13.01
N ARG A 110 -8.97 -12.86 -12.08
CA ARG A 110 -9.45 -14.23 -12.13
C ARG A 110 -10.98 -14.23 -12.09
N LEU A 111 -11.58 -15.41 -11.94
CA LEU A 111 -13.02 -15.58 -12.00
C LEU A 111 -13.74 -14.78 -10.90
N ILE A 112 -13.31 -14.97 -9.64
CA ILE A 112 -13.92 -14.33 -8.46
C ILE A 112 -12.96 -13.45 -7.64
N PHE A 113 -11.66 -13.60 -7.88
CA PHE A 113 -10.60 -12.84 -7.23
C PHE A 113 -9.80 -12.05 -8.26
N SER A 114 -9.06 -11.07 -7.77
CA SER A 114 -8.04 -10.36 -8.53
C SER A 114 -6.84 -10.13 -7.63
N THR A 115 -5.65 -10.19 -8.20
CA THR A 115 -4.39 -9.92 -7.50
C THR A 115 -3.87 -8.56 -7.94
N ILE A 116 -3.58 -7.70 -6.98
CA ILE A 116 -2.81 -6.47 -7.20
C ILE A 116 -1.35 -6.83 -6.97
N ASN A 117 -0.51 -6.60 -7.97
CA ASN A 117 0.93 -6.79 -7.86
C ASN A 117 1.57 -5.41 -7.72
N ILE A 118 2.33 -5.24 -6.64
CA ILE A 118 3.09 -4.02 -6.35
C ILE A 118 4.57 -4.38 -6.57
N ASP A 119 5.08 -3.98 -7.72
CA ASP A 119 6.46 -4.26 -8.13
C ASP A 119 7.37 -3.16 -7.63
N THR A 120 8.38 -3.54 -6.86
CA THR A 120 9.42 -2.65 -6.36
C THR A 120 10.76 -3.05 -6.94
N ILE A 121 11.78 -2.20 -6.78
CA ILE A 121 13.16 -2.53 -7.19
C ILE A 121 13.66 -3.83 -6.54
N LYS A 122 13.22 -4.13 -5.31
CA LYS A 122 13.74 -5.27 -4.53
C LYS A 122 12.88 -6.53 -4.62
N GLU A 123 11.58 -6.36 -4.82
CA GLU A 123 10.61 -7.45 -4.72
C GLU A 123 9.22 -7.08 -5.23
N THR A 124 8.41 -8.10 -5.49
CA THR A 124 7.00 -7.97 -5.85
C THR A 124 6.12 -8.38 -4.68
N ILE A 125 5.15 -7.53 -4.31
CA ILE A 125 4.11 -7.86 -3.33
C ILE A 125 2.82 -8.19 -4.06
N ASN A 126 2.35 -9.42 -3.91
CA ASN A 126 1.12 -9.91 -4.51
C ASN A 126 0.00 -9.91 -3.47
N ILE A 127 -1.02 -9.07 -3.66
CA ILE A 127 -2.17 -8.99 -2.76
C ILE A 127 -3.45 -9.40 -3.49
N THR A 128 -4.02 -10.52 -3.07
CA THR A 128 -5.27 -11.03 -3.63
C THR A 128 -6.47 -10.54 -2.82
N LEU A 129 -7.48 -10.05 -3.53
CA LEU A 129 -8.78 -9.66 -2.98
C LEU A 129 -9.91 -10.18 -3.88
N ARG A 130 -11.15 -10.03 -3.42
CA ARG A 130 -12.32 -10.25 -4.27
C ARG A 130 -12.32 -9.25 -5.42
N LYS A 131 -12.68 -9.70 -6.61
CA LYS A 131 -12.62 -8.91 -7.85
C LYS A 131 -13.37 -7.58 -7.76
N GLN A 132 -14.52 -7.57 -7.10
CA GLN A 132 -15.35 -6.37 -6.91
C GLN A 132 -14.65 -5.31 -6.05
N ASP A 133 -14.04 -5.71 -4.93
CA ASP A 133 -13.27 -4.79 -4.06
C ASP A 133 -12.02 -4.28 -4.81
N THR A 134 -11.38 -5.17 -5.58
CA THR A 134 -10.13 -4.85 -6.30
C THR A 134 -10.32 -3.77 -7.36
N LYS A 135 -11.45 -3.77 -8.09
CA LYS A 135 -11.69 -2.82 -9.18
C LYS A 135 -11.62 -1.35 -8.72
N GLU A 136 -12.33 -1.04 -7.63
CA GLU A 136 -12.37 0.30 -7.07
C GLU A 136 -11.01 0.68 -6.46
N LEU A 137 -10.46 -0.21 -5.63
CA LEU A 137 -9.17 0.00 -4.97
C LEU A 137 -8.03 0.21 -5.97
N PHE A 138 -7.97 -0.59 -7.02
CA PHE A 138 -6.91 -0.49 -8.03
C PHE A 138 -6.99 0.84 -8.80
N THR A 139 -8.20 1.33 -9.07
CA THR A 139 -8.39 2.64 -9.72
C THR A 139 -7.89 3.77 -8.82
N LEU A 140 -8.24 3.73 -7.52
CA LEU A 140 -7.76 4.70 -6.54
C LEU A 140 -6.25 4.64 -6.36
N LEU A 141 -5.67 3.44 -6.29
CA LEU A 141 -4.23 3.21 -6.18
C LEU A 141 -3.47 3.84 -7.34
N ARG A 142 -3.87 3.53 -8.59
CA ARG A 142 -3.25 4.10 -9.79
C ARG A 142 -3.29 5.61 -9.78
N LYS A 143 -4.47 6.19 -9.52
CA LYS A 143 -4.64 7.65 -9.46
C LYS A 143 -3.72 8.27 -8.39
N LYS A 144 -3.69 7.71 -7.18
CA LYS A 144 -2.87 8.26 -6.09
C LYS A 144 -1.39 8.16 -6.36
N ILE A 145 -0.92 7.07 -6.94
CA ILE A 145 0.51 6.92 -7.26
C ILE A 145 0.92 7.88 -8.37
N MET A 146 0.07 8.09 -9.38
CA MET A 146 0.32 9.11 -10.40
C MET A 146 0.42 10.51 -9.78
N GLU A 147 -0.54 10.89 -8.94
CA GLU A 147 -0.53 12.19 -8.26
C GLU A 147 0.74 12.40 -7.41
N ILE A 148 1.20 11.36 -6.70
CA ILE A 148 2.42 11.49 -5.90
C ILE A 148 3.66 11.59 -6.80
N LYS A 149 3.76 10.77 -7.86
CA LYS A 149 4.89 10.84 -8.81
C LYS A 149 4.97 12.21 -9.50
N GLU A 150 3.85 12.74 -9.97
CA GLU A 150 3.79 14.08 -10.57
C GLU A 150 4.21 15.19 -9.59
N LYS A 151 3.80 15.09 -8.32
CA LYS A 151 4.21 16.06 -7.28
C LYS A 151 5.72 16.02 -7.07
N THR A 152 6.30 14.83 -6.92
CA THR A 152 7.74 14.65 -6.74
C THR A 152 8.55 15.19 -7.92
N ASP A 153 8.11 14.97 -9.16
CA ASP A 153 8.79 15.50 -10.34
C ASP A 153 8.75 17.04 -10.42
N SER A 154 7.62 17.63 -10.01
CA SER A 154 7.48 19.09 -9.97
C SER A 154 8.36 19.75 -8.90
N GLU A 155 8.49 19.11 -7.73
CA GLU A 155 9.35 19.56 -6.62
C GLU A 155 10.83 19.48 -7.02
N ASN A 156 11.26 18.34 -7.56
CA ASN A 156 12.63 18.15 -8.06
C ASN A 156 12.99 19.16 -9.16
N THR A 157 12.05 19.48 -10.04
CA THR A 157 12.27 20.48 -11.09
C THR A 157 12.44 21.87 -10.49
N SER A 158 11.61 22.23 -9.52
CA SER A 158 11.65 23.53 -8.85
C SER A 158 12.96 23.73 -8.08
N GLU A 159 13.43 22.69 -7.38
CA GLU A 159 14.71 22.68 -6.66
C GLU A 159 15.90 22.87 -7.62
N ARG A 160 15.92 22.12 -8.74
CA ARG A 160 16.96 22.29 -9.77
C ARG A 160 17.00 23.70 -10.34
N VAL A 161 15.84 24.31 -10.58
CA VAL A 161 15.75 25.68 -11.08
C VAL A 161 16.28 26.68 -10.06
N MET A 162 16.02 26.48 -8.75
CA MET A 162 16.58 27.34 -7.70
C MET A 162 18.09 27.24 -7.62
N ILE A 163 18.65 26.02 -7.59
CA ILE A 163 20.10 25.80 -7.54
C ILE A 163 20.80 26.44 -8.75
N MET A 164 20.21 26.32 -9.95
CA MET A 164 20.77 26.91 -11.17
C MET A 164 20.75 28.45 -11.11
N LYS A 165 19.70 29.06 -10.54
CA LYS A 165 19.64 30.51 -10.33
C LYS A 165 20.71 31.00 -9.37
N GLU A 166 20.88 30.33 -8.23
CA GLU A 166 21.92 30.67 -7.24
C GLU A 166 23.34 30.57 -7.84
N TYR A 167 23.62 29.50 -8.59
CA TYR A 167 24.90 29.33 -9.27
C TYR A 167 25.19 30.46 -10.26
N ASN A 168 24.21 30.82 -11.10
CA ASN A 168 24.37 31.89 -12.08
C ASN A 168 24.52 33.27 -11.43
N GLN A 169 23.83 33.51 -10.31
CA GLN A 169 23.90 34.77 -9.58
C GLN A 169 25.25 34.94 -8.87
N ASN A 170 25.83 33.87 -8.34
CA ASN A 170 27.17 33.88 -7.74
C ASN A 170 28.29 34.07 -8.77
N ASN A 171 28.14 33.52 -9.98
CA ASN A 171 29.11 33.70 -11.07
C ASN A 171 28.98 35.04 -11.81
N SER A 172 27.85 35.74 -11.69
CA SER A 172 27.67 37.07 -12.28
C SER A 172 28.21 38.21 -11.42
N ASN A 173 28.56 37.92 -10.16
CA ASN A 173 29.07 38.89 -9.17
C ASN A 173 30.59 38.77 -8.92
N ASN A 174 31.30 37.92 -9.68
CA ASN A 174 32.76 37.80 -9.72
C ASN A 174 33.28 38.28 -11.07
#